data_AF-A0A358M9K6-F1
#
_entry.id   AF-A0A358M9K6-F1
#
_cell.length_a   1.000
_cell.length_b   1.000
_cell.length_c   1.000
_cell.angle_alpha   90.00
_cell.angle_beta   90.00
_cell.angle_gamma   90.00
#
_symmetry.space_group_name_H-M   'P 1'
#
loop_
_entity.id
_entity.type
_entity.pdbx_description
1 polymer ?
#
loop_
_entity_poly.entity_id
_entity_poly.type
_entity_poly.pdbx_seq_one_letter_code
_entity_poly.pdbx_strand_id
1 'polypeptide(L)'
;MICINSVNVYPNSATITKGQWYYDAWAGISSNCPECAEVRWYSSNTSIASVNETTGYIYGVNTGTTRVYAQATDGSGISDYITVTVIAPIPVTGVAVCPAHKTMDVGEMDYLCETVYPSNATNQTVIWCSSNESVATVGTYTGFVRAKKAGTVTITATTVDGGYQDCMTIYVRKNKIYQTKNTYRYNCDGCLPEDLEYDDISENDLKAMDWINWSDFVFTTPATFRSLWEDMATTLFSTEPLQTVVLDMIEHFMSGDGSNYSNSTLTEKVLEHESTQNYITAVKNCIAQLLCQYNGDIRVLTYTAGNRDNNPLVKLMQTNKIYQPVYNTVSDKINGLTICIDGLWGNQIEVKEYNKTGNSYSGTLVFTLYDHFGLDAADVEKYGFLAGFKSWYILQHNEEYNGEYKPFVTVINFEVPFSGTI
;
A
#
# COMPACT_ATOMS: atom_id res chain seq x y z
N MET A 1 44.83 -46.80 -40.67
CA MET A 1 46.28 -46.51 -40.68
C MET A 1 46.60 -46.02 -39.28
N ILE A 2 47.51 -46.67 -38.57
CA ILE A 2 47.91 -46.22 -37.22
C ILE A 2 48.78 -44.97 -37.39
N CYS A 3 48.34 -43.83 -36.86
CA CYS A 3 48.99 -42.54 -37.07
C CYS A 3 49.00 -41.63 -35.83
N ILE A 4 48.25 -41.96 -34.78
CA ILE A 4 48.24 -41.25 -33.50
C ILE A 4 49.48 -41.65 -32.69
N ASN A 5 50.21 -40.65 -32.19
CA ASN A 5 51.41 -40.82 -31.36
C ASN A 5 51.12 -40.63 -29.86
N SER A 6 50.14 -39.79 -29.52
CA SER A 6 49.71 -39.57 -28.13
C SER A 6 48.29 -39.05 -28.03
N VAL A 7 47.62 -39.39 -26.93
CA VAL A 7 46.36 -38.81 -26.45
C VAL A 7 46.63 -38.30 -25.04
N ASN A 8 46.23 -37.07 -24.73
CA ASN A 8 46.35 -36.48 -23.40
C ASN A 8 45.01 -35.85 -22.99
N VAL A 9 44.42 -36.29 -21.88
CA VAL A 9 43.11 -35.81 -21.41
C VAL A 9 43.30 -34.66 -20.41
N TYR A 10 42.53 -33.59 -20.60
CA TYR A 10 42.54 -32.42 -19.71
C TYR A 10 41.12 -32.05 -19.26
N PRO A 11 40.92 -31.72 -17.98
CA PRO A 11 41.86 -31.93 -16.87
C PRO A 11 42.05 -33.42 -16.53
N ASN A 12 43.07 -33.76 -15.72
CA ASN A 12 43.33 -35.15 -15.31
C ASN A 12 42.36 -35.65 -14.21
N SER A 13 41.58 -34.76 -13.60
CA SER A 13 40.54 -35.10 -12.65
C SER A 13 39.40 -34.08 -12.65
N ALA A 14 38.20 -34.55 -12.32
CA ALA A 14 37.01 -33.72 -12.10
C ALA A 14 36.18 -34.28 -10.93
N THR A 15 35.61 -33.37 -10.14
CA THR A 15 34.60 -33.70 -9.13
C THR A 15 33.25 -33.21 -9.60
N ILE A 16 32.27 -34.11 -9.68
CA ILE A 16 30.91 -33.81 -10.16
C ILE A 16 29.88 -34.22 -9.12
N THR A 17 28.79 -33.48 -9.00
CA THR A 17 27.69 -33.90 -8.12
C THR A 17 26.83 -34.95 -8.84
N LYS A 18 26.33 -35.95 -8.10
CA LYS A 18 25.40 -36.93 -8.66
C LYS A 18 24.23 -36.23 -9.38
N GLY A 19 23.96 -36.66 -10.61
CA GLY A 19 22.90 -36.12 -11.47
C GLY A 19 23.30 -34.91 -12.33
N GLN A 20 24.56 -34.46 -12.27
CA GLN A 20 25.06 -33.31 -13.04
C GLN A 20 25.94 -33.74 -14.22
N TRP A 21 26.00 -32.87 -15.24
CA TRP A 21 26.89 -32.99 -16.38
C TRP A 21 28.19 -32.20 -16.18
N TYR A 22 29.25 -32.67 -16.81
CA TYR A 22 30.56 -32.03 -16.90
C TYR A 22 31.01 -31.97 -18.35
N TYR A 23 31.33 -30.77 -18.81
CA TYR A 23 31.50 -30.45 -20.24
C TYR A 23 32.94 -30.06 -20.61
N ASP A 24 33.82 -29.88 -19.64
CA ASP A 24 35.15 -29.30 -19.86
C ASP A 24 36.24 -30.35 -20.13
N ALA A 25 35.88 -31.64 -20.15
CA ALA A 25 36.80 -32.70 -20.53
C ALA A 25 37.08 -32.64 -22.04
N TRP A 26 38.35 -32.63 -22.41
CA TRP A 26 38.77 -32.75 -23.81
C TRP A 26 40.09 -33.53 -23.93
N ALA A 27 40.39 -33.99 -25.15
CA ALA A 27 41.58 -34.78 -25.46
C ALA A 27 42.48 -34.07 -26.48
N GLY A 28 43.72 -33.80 -26.11
CA GLY A 28 44.77 -33.35 -27.01
C GLY A 28 45.41 -34.53 -27.73
N ILE A 29 45.43 -34.51 -29.07
CA ILE A 29 45.92 -35.60 -29.90
C ILE A 29 47.17 -35.13 -30.67
N SER A 30 48.26 -35.89 -30.58
CA SER A 30 49.42 -35.74 -31.48
C SER A 30 49.38 -36.84 -32.53
N SER A 31 49.42 -36.49 -33.80
CA SER A 31 49.32 -37.44 -34.92
C SER A 31 50.23 -37.02 -36.07
N ASN A 32 50.76 -38.01 -36.81
CA ASN A 32 51.47 -37.79 -38.08
C ASN A 32 50.51 -37.63 -39.26
N CYS A 33 49.21 -37.82 -39.03
CA CYS A 33 48.12 -37.55 -39.97
C CYS A 33 46.97 -36.85 -39.21
N PRO A 34 46.92 -35.52 -39.21
CA PRO A 34 45.93 -34.77 -38.44
C PRO A 34 44.47 -35.05 -38.87
N GLU A 35 44.26 -35.37 -40.14
CA GLU A 35 42.93 -35.65 -40.72
C GLU A 35 42.32 -36.99 -40.25
N CYS A 36 43.09 -37.81 -39.53
CA CYS A 36 42.65 -39.10 -38.98
C CYS A 36 42.71 -39.15 -37.44
N ALA A 37 42.86 -38.00 -36.78
CA ALA A 37 43.05 -37.89 -35.33
C ALA A 37 41.71 -37.83 -34.58
N GLU A 38 41.07 -38.99 -34.37
CA GLU A 38 39.81 -39.10 -33.62
C GLU A 38 39.96 -39.97 -32.37
N VAL A 39 39.25 -39.61 -31.31
CA VAL A 39 39.11 -40.41 -30.09
C VAL A 39 37.66 -40.80 -29.85
N ARG A 40 37.45 -41.96 -29.21
CA ARG A 40 36.16 -42.38 -28.65
C ARG A 40 36.25 -42.35 -27.13
N TRP A 41 35.23 -41.77 -26.50
CA TRP A 41 35.12 -41.70 -25.05
C TRP A 41 34.36 -42.89 -24.48
N TYR A 42 34.84 -43.45 -23.36
CA TYR A 42 34.12 -44.47 -22.60
C TYR A 42 34.45 -44.41 -21.11
N SER A 43 33.55 -44.93 -20.27
CA SER A 43 33.77 -45.01 -18.82
C SER A 43 34.14 -46.43 -18.42
N SER A 44 35.12 -46.58 -17.53
CA SER A 44 35.45 -47.86 -16.89
C SER A 44 34.38 -48.35 -15.92
N ASN A 45 33.51 -47.46 -15.45
CA ASN A 45 32.35 -47.81 -14.64
C ASN A 45 31.20 -46.84 -14.89
N THR A 46 30.29 -47.25 -15.79
CA THR A 46 29.09 -46.48 -16.16
C THR A 46 28.06 -46.40 -15.04
N SER A 47 28.15 -47.24 -14.00
CA SER A 47 27.29 -47.09 -12.81
C SER A 47 27.69 -45.90 -11.94
N ILE A 48 28.93 -45.40 -12.08
CA ILE A 48 29.44 -44.21 -11.38
C ILE A 48 29.33 -42.98 -12.28
N ALA A 49 29.86 -43.02 -13.50
CA ALA A 49 29.73 -41.93 -14.46
C ALA A 49 29.61 -42.45 -15.90
N SER A 50 28.67 -41.91 -16.67
CA SER A 50 28.55 -42.17 -18.11
C SER A 50 29.18 -41.04 -18.91
N VAL A 51 29.55 -41.29 -20.17
CA VAL A 51 30.16 -40.28 -21.04
C VAL A 51 29.54 -40.37 -22.44
N ASN A 52 29.33 -39.23 -23.09
CA ASN A 52 28.99 -39.19 -24.50
C ASN A 52 30.23 -39.57 -25.32
N GLU A 53 30.10 -40.61 -26.16
CA GLU A 53 31.23 -41.23 -26.85
C GLU A 53 31.97 -40.29 -27.81
N THR A 54 31.31 -39.25 -28.32
CA THR A 54 31.87 -38.31 -29.30
C THR A 54 32.30 -37.01 -28.64
N THR A 55 31.48 -36.44 -27.76
CA THR A 55 31.76 -35.11 -27.19
C THR A 55 32.61 -35.15 -25.93
N GLY A 56 32.71 -36.32 -25.26
CA GLY A 56 33.40 -36.42 -23.97
C GLY A 56 32.60 -35.84 -22.80
N TYR A 57 31.34 -35.44 -23.00
CA TYR A 57 30.49 -34.92 -21.92
C TYR A 57 30.16 -36.02 -20.91
N ILE A 58 30.48 -35.78 -19.64
CA ILE A 58 30.41 -36.76 -18.56
C ILE A 58 29.19 -36.49 -17.70
N TYR A 59 28.40 -37.51 -17.37
CA TYR A 59 27.25 -37.42 -16.45
C TYR A 59 27.49 -38.26 -15.19
N GLY A 60 27.31 -37.66 -14.02
CA GLY A 60 27.47 -38.34 -12.74
C GLY A 60 26.26 -39.20 -12.38
N VAL A 61 26.41 -40.53 -12.37
CA VAL A 61 25.33 -41.50 -12.15
C VAL A 61 25.17 -41.84 -10.67
N ASN A 62 26.22 -42.33 -10.02
CA ASN A 62 26.24 -42.63 -8.59
C ASN A 62 27.56 -42.20 -7.95
N THR A 63 27.52 -41.96 -6.64
CA THR A 63 28.71 -41.56 -5.87
C THR A 63 29.82 -42.60 -5.95
N GLY A 64 31.05 -42.15 -6.09
CA GLY A 64 32.23 -43.01 -6.23
C GLY A 64 33.23 -42.41 -7.20
N THR A 65 34.34 -43.11 -7.41
CA THR A 65 35.39 -42.67 -8.34
C THR A 65 35.52 -43.66 -9.49
N THR A 66 35.58 -43.16 -10.72
CA THR A 66 35.80 -43.95 -11.93
C THR A 66 36.78 -43.24 -12.86
N ARG A 67 37.29 -43.96 -13.87
CA ARG A 67 38.09 -43.37 -14.94
C ARG A 67 37.28 -43.30 -16.22
N VAL A 68 37.30 -42.15 -16.87
CA VAL A 68 36.72 -41.93 -18.21
C VAL A 68 37.87 -41.75 -19.18
N TYR A 69 37.91 -42.60 -20.20
CA TYR A 69 39.01 -42.71 -21.15
C TYR A 69 38.65 -42.01 -22.46
N ALA A 70 39.62 -41.34 -23.07
CA ALA A 70 39.64 -41.02 -24.48
C ALA A 70 40.62 -41.97 -25.16
N GLN A 71 40.14 -42.80 -26.10
CA GLN A 71 40.96 -43.78 -26.80
C GLN A 71 41.00 -43.48 -28.30
N ALA A 72 42.20 -43.52 -28.87
CA ALA A 72 42.45 -43.39 -30.30
C ALA A 72 41.66 -44.44 -31.10
N THR A 73 40.99 -43.99 -32.16
CA THR A 73 40.13 -44.83 -33.02
C THR A 73 40.89 -45.51 -34.17
N ASP A 74 42.17 -45.18 -34.36
CA ASP A 74 43.03 -45.64 -35.47
C ASP A 74 43.55 -47.08 -35.31
N GLY A 75 43.19 -47.74 -34.20
CA GLY A 75 43.62 -49.09 -33.83
C GLY A 75 44.91 -49.18 -33.03
N SER A 76 45.55 -48.04 -32.70
CA SER A 76 46.77 -48.00 -31.88
C SER A 76 46.54 -48.44 -30.42
N GLY A 77 45.31 -48.30 -29.93
CA GLY A 77 44.97 -48.54 -28.53
C GLY A 77 45.47 -47.46 -27.56
N ILE A 78 46.14 -46.40 -28.07
CA ILE A 78 46.62 -45.28 -27.27
C ILE A 78 45.42 -44.59 -26.61
N SER A 79 45.49 -44.40 -25.30
CA SER A 79 44.45 -43.75 -24.53
C SER A 79 45.03 -42.99 -23.35
N ASP A 80 44.32 -41.96 -22.93
CA ASP A 80 44.50 -41.32 -21.64
C ASP A 80 43.15 -41.13 -20.96
N TYR A 81 43.13 -40.76 -19.68
CA TYR A 81 41.90 -40.72 -18.90
C TYR A 81 41.81 -39.53 -17.94
N ILE A 82 40.57 -39.16 -17.64
CA ILE A 82 40.23 -38.29 -16.51
C ILE A 82 39.72 -39.14 -15.34
N THR A 83 40.19 -38.84 -14.14
CA THR A 83 39.63 -39.40 -12.90
C THR A 83 38.40 -38.61 -12.49
N VAL A 84 37.23 -39.24 -12.54
CA VAL A 84 35.95 -38.62 -12.19
C VAL A 84 35.53 -39.08 -10.81
N THR A 85 35.40 -38.15 -9.87
CA THR A 85 34.83 -38.40 -8.54
C THR A 85 33.43 -37.83 -8.48
N VAL A 86 32.43 -38.69 -8.32
CA VAL A 86 31.04 -38.29 -8.13
C VAL A 86 30.75 -38.20 -6.65
N ILE A 87 30.33 -37.02 -6.18
CA ILE A 87 29.96 -36.76 -4.78
C ILE A 87 28.44 -36.67 -4.60
N ALA A 88 27.97 -36.91 -3.37
CA ALA A 88 26.56 -36.72 -3.02
C ALA A 88 26.22 -35.21 -3.02
N PRO A 89 24.98 -34.83 -3.38
CA PRO A 89 24.52 -33.45 -3.19
C PRO A 89 24.51 -33.10 -1.70
N ILE A 90 24.82 -31.85 -1.39
CA ILE A 90 24.67 -31.27 -0.05
C ILE A 90 23.21 -30.82 0.06
N PRO A 91 22.37 -31.51 0.87
CA PRO A 91 20.95 -31.18 0.96
C PRO A 91 20.75 -29.86 1.67
N VAL A 92 19.67 -29.17 1.33
CA VAL A 92 19.16 -28.08 2.15
C VAL A 92 18.71 -28.60 3.52
N THR A 93 18.90 -27.80 4.56
CA THR A 93 18.46 -28.06 5.95
C THR A 93 17.52 -26.98 6.48
N GLY A 94 17.34 -25.87 5.76
CA GLY A 94 16.43 -24.80 6.15
C GLY A 94 16.47 -23.58 5.23
N VAL A 95 15.49 -22.71 5.40
CA VAL A 95 15.44 -21.37 4.82
C VAL A 95 15.03 -20.38 5.91
N ALA A 96 15.58 -19.17 5.87
CA ALA A 96 15.18 -18.07 6.74
C ALA A 96 14.81 -16.85 5.91
N VAL A 97 13.70 -16.18 6.25
CA VAL A 97 13.22 -14.95 5.64
C VAL A 97 13.29 -13.82 6.69
N CYS A 98 13.95 -12.71 6.35
CA CYS A 98 14.14 -11.60 7.29
C CYS A 98 13.98 -10.24 6.58
N PRO A 99 13.26 -9.27 7.18
CA PRO A 99 12.56 -9.31 8.49
C PRO A 99 11.32 -10.23 8.53
N ALA A 100 10.79 -10.54 9.71
CA ALA A 100 9.56 -11.35 9.84
C ALA A 100 8.28 -10.59 9.40
N HIS A 101 8.36 -9.26 9.33
CA HIS A 101 7.27 -8.42 8.85
C HIS A 101 7.78 -7.20 8.10
N LYS A 102 6.94 -6.68 7.21
CA LYS A 102 7.20 -5.47 6.43
C LYS A 102 5.91 -4.69 6.22
N THR A 103 6.00 -3.38 6.26
CA THR A 103 4.90 -2.50 5.87
C THR A 103 5.16 -1.98 4.47
N MET A 104 4.13 -1.94 3.64
CA MET A 104 4.16 -1.35 2.31
C MET A 104 2.92 -0.50 2.07
N ASP A 105 3.03 0.58 1.31
CA ASP A 105 1.86 1.32 0.82
C ASP A 105 1.35 0.73 -0.50
N VAL A 106 0.06 0.89 -0.79
CA VAL A 106 -0.53 0.46 -2.07
C VAL A 106 0.24 1.04 -3.26
N GLY A 107 0.67 0.15 -4.17
CA GLY A 107 1.48 0.48 -5.34
C GLY A 107 2.98 0.25 -5.14
N GLU A 108 3.45 0.11 -3.89
CA GLU A 108 4.86 -0.18 -3.61
C GLU A 108 5.29 -1.56 -4.12
N MET A 109 6.59 -1.65 -4.41
CA MET A 109 7.23 -2.86 -4.91
C MET A 109 8.57 -3.02 -4.21
N ASP A 110 8.91 -4.25 -3.87
CA ASP A 110 10.18 -4.53 -3.22
C ASP A 110 10.61 -6.00 -3.44
N TYR A 111 11.89 -6.30 -3.22
CA TYR A 111 12.38 -7.67 -3.15
C TYR A 111 12.39 -8.14 -1.70
N LEU A 112 11.95 -9.38 -1.49
CA LEU A 112 12.17 -10.09 -0.23
C LEU A 112 13.56 -10.71 -0.21
N CYS A 113 14.08 -10.90 1.00
CA CYS A 113 15.38 -11.50 1.23
C CYS A 113 15.22 -12.83 1.98
N GLU A 114 15.87 -13.87 1.48
CA GLU A 114 15.97 -15.18 2.10
C GLU A 114 17.43 -15.64 2.27
N THR A 115 17.65 -16.63 3.12
CA THR A 115 18.93 -17.33 3.26
C THR A 115 18.68 -18.83 3.34
N VAL A 116 19.31 -19.59 2.45
CA VAL A 116 19.24 -21.06 2.43
C VAL A 116 20.41 -21.65 3.21
N TYR A 117 20.13 -22.66 4.03
CA TYR A 117 21.12 -23.36 4.84
C TYR A 117 21.28 -24.83 4.41
N PRO A 118 22.51 -25.37 4.43
CA PRO A 118 23.77 -24.63 4.54
C PRO A 118 24.02 -23.77 3.28
N SER A 119 24.88 -22.75 3.38
CA SER A 119 25.17 -21.83 2.27
C SER A 119 25.85 -22.49 1.06
N ASN A 120 26.36 -23.72 1.23
CA ASN A 120 26.92 -24.55 0.18
C ASN A 120 26.00 -25.70 -0.25
N ALA A 121 24.69 -25.65 0.08
CA ALA A 121 23.72 -26.60 -0.42
C ALA A 121 23.74 -26.63 -1.96
N THR A 122 23.57 -27.82 -2.54
CA THR A 122 23.71 -28.04 -3.98
C THR A 122 22.58 -27.37 -4.77
N ASN A 123 21.35 -27.39 -4.26
CA ASN A 123 20.20 -26.73 -4.88
C ASN A 123 19.60 -25.71 -3.90
N GLN A 124 19.88 -24.43 -4.13
CA GLN A 124 19.40 -23.32 -3.30
C GLN A 124 18.17 -22.61 -3.89
N THR A 125 17.49 -23.21 -4.86
CA THR A 125 16.30 -22.61 -5.47
C THR A 125 15.17 -22.52 -4.45
N VAL A 126 14.63 -21.31 -4.29
CA VAL A 126 13.46 -21.01 -3.47
C VAL A 126 12.32 -20.57 -4.38
N ILE A 127 11.12 -21.05 -4.07
CA ILE A 127 9.88 -20.58 -4.68
C ILE A 127 9.04 -19.83 -3.65
N TRP A 128 8.38 -18.78 -4.12
CA TRP A 128 7.58 -17.89 -3.29
C TRP A 128 6.10 -18.00 -3.65
N CYS A 129 5.23 -17.91 -2.64
CA CYS A 129 3.79 -17.80 -2.83
C CYS A 129 3.17 -16.77 -1.87
N SER A 130 2.05 -16.19 -2.30
CA SER A 130 1.24 -15.28 -1.49
C SER A 130 -0.01 -15.99 -1.01
N SER A 131 -0.36 -15.81 0.26
CA SER A 131 -1.63 -16.28 0.80
C SER A 131 -2.85 -15.51 0.26
N ASN A 132 -2.65 -14.32 -0.32
CA ASN A 132 -3.71 -13.52 -0.94
C ASN A 132 -3.16 -12.57 -2.03
N GLU A 133 -3.23 -12.99 -3.28
CA GLU A 133 -2.77 -12.20 -4.44
C GLU A 133 -3.61 -10.95 -4.75
N SER A 134 -4.79 -10.78 -4.13
CA SER A 134 -5.55 -9.53 -4.21
C SER A 134 -4.94 -8.43 -3.33
N VAL A 135 -4.23 -8.81 -2.25
CA VAL A 135 -3.55 -7.90 -1.32
C VAL A 135 -2.13 -7.61 -1.78
N ALA A 136 -1.33 -8.65 -2.03
CA ALA A 136 -0.01 -8.52 -2.63
C ALA A 136 0.37 -9.76 -3.45
N THR A 137 1.01 -9.54 -4.60
CA THR A 137 1.58 -10.62 -5.44
C THR A 137 3.07 -10.75 -5.16
N VAL A 138 3.64 -11.95 -5.34
CA VAL A 138 5.08 -12.21 -5.27
C VAL A 138 5.54 -12.96 -6.51
N GLY A 139 6.69 -12.58 -7.07
CA GLY A 139 7.31 -13.32 -8.18
C GLY A 139 7.83 -14.67 -7.70
N THR A 140 7.33 -15.76 -8.29
CA THR A 140 7.58 -17.13 -7.83
C THR A 140 9.05 -17.46 -7.63
N TYR A 141 9.95 -16.99 -8.51
CA TYR A 141 11.39 -17.30 -8.43
C TYR A 141 12.26 -16.10 -8.02
N THR A 142 11.66 -14.93 -7.79
CA THR A 142 12.40 -13.68 -7.58
C THR A 142 12.19 -13.07 -6.21
N GLY A 143 11.13 -13.47 -5.49
CA GLY A 143 10.74 -12.79 -4.26
C GLY A 143 10.29 -11.34 -4.46
N PHE A 144 10.02 -10.93 -5.72
CA PHE A 144 9.59 -9.56 -6.04
C PHE A 144 8.11 -9.37 -5.68
N VAL A 145 7.84 -8.57 -4.65
CA VAL A 145 6.50 -8.30 -4.14
C VAL A 145 5.96 -7.01 -4.72
N ARG A 146 4.65 -7.00 -5.03
CA ARG A 146 3.88 -5.79 -5.36
C ARG A 146 2.66 -5.70 -4.46
N ALA A 147 2.53 -4.59 -3.73
CA ALA A 147 1.39 -4.29 -2.88
C ALA A 147 0.23 -3.73 -3.72
N LYS A 148 -0.94 -4.39 -3.67
CA LYS A 148 -2.10 -4.10 -4.53
C LYS A 148 -3.27 -3.50 -3.77
N LYS A 149 -3.55 -3.99 -2.56
CA LYS A 149 -4.72 -3.57 -1.76
C LYS A 149 -4.38 -3.50 -0.29
N ALA A 150 -4.88 -2.48 0.40
CA ALA A 150 -4.75 -2.35 1.84
C ALA A 150 -5.29 -3.62 2.55
N GLY A 151 -4.51 -4.17 3.46
CA GLY A 151 -4.78 -5.47 4.09
C GLY A 151 -3.51 -6.11 4.67
N THR A 152 -3.62 -7.35 5.10
CA THR A 152 -2.50 -8.14 5.62
C THR A 152 -2.39 -9.44 4.85
N VAL A 153 -1.17 -9.84 4.51
CA VAL A 153 -0.92 -11.07 3.74
C VAL A 153 0.39 -11.70 4.18
N THR A 154 0.42 -13.03 4.25
CA THR A 154 1.64 -13.80 4.50
C THR A 154 2.23 -14.25 3.16
N ILE A 155 3.53 -13.99 2.97
CA ILE A 155 4.32 -14.51 1.85
C ILE A 155 5.22 -15.63 2.37
N THR A 156 5.22 -16.77 1.69
CA THR A 156 5.98 -17.97 2.10
C THR A 156 7.07 -18.29 1.08
N ALA A 157 8.30 -18.47 1.56
CA ALA A 157 9.40 -19.07 0.82
C ALA A 157 9.39 -20.58 1.04
N THR A 158 9.57 -21.37 -0.02
CA THR A 158 9.73 -22.83 0.05
C THR A 158 10.96 -23.24 -0.75
N THR A 159 11.90 -23.97 -0.15
CA THR A 159 13.04 -24.51 -0.87
C THR A 159 12.57 -25.65 -1.78
N VAL A 160 13.02 -25.66 -3.04
CA VAL A 160 12.71 -26.74 -3.97
C VAL A 160 13.33 -28.05 -3.49
N ASP A 161 14.54 -27.98 -2.93
CA ASP A 161 15.18 -29.11 -2.26
C ASP A 161 14.72 -29.19 -0.79
N GLY A 162 14.18 -30.33 -0.38
CA GLY A 162 13.74 -30.60 0.99
C GLY A 162 12.43 -29.95 1.44
N GLY A 163 11.87 -28.97 0.72
CA GLY A 163 10.57 -28.38 1.04
C GLY A 163 10.54 -27.56 2.33
N TYR A 164 11.66 -27.02 2.77
CA TYR A 164 11.73 -26.18 3.97
C TYR A 164 11.04 -24.85 3.72
N GLN A 165 10.34 -24.35 4.74
CA GLN A 165 9.55 -23.13 4.62
C GLN A 165 9.89 -22.11 5.70
N ASP A 166 9.82 -20.85 5.32
CA ASP A 166 9.74 -19.71 6.24
C ASP A 166 8.89 -18.61 5.60
N CYS A 167 8.38 -17.68 6.41
CA CYS A 167 7.38 -16.72 5.96
C CYS A 167 7.60 -15.30 6.52
N MET A 168 7.05 -14.32 5.79
CA MET A 168 7.00 -12.92 6.21
C MET A 168 5.56 -12.41 6.13
N THR A 169 5.16 -11.62 7.11
CA THR A 169 3.88 -10.88 7.06
C THR A 169 4.05 -9.51 6.42
N ILE A 170 3.28 -9.23 5.38
CA ILE A 170 3.21 -7.92 4.73
C ILE A 170 1.94 -7.19 5.19
N TYR A 171 2.11 -6.02 5.78
CA TYR A 171 1.03 -5.09 6.10
C TYR A 171 0.94 -4.04 4.99
N VAL A 172 -0.08 -4.14 4.15
CA VAL A 172 -0.35 -3.15 3.11
C VAL A 172 -1.25 -2.05 3.66
N ARG A 173 -0.77 -0.80 3.62
CA ARG A 173 -1.53 0.39 4.04
C ARG A 173 -2.09 1.12 2.83
N LYS A 174 -3.13 1.92 3.05
CA LYS A 174 -3.63 2.84 2.01
C LYS A 174 -2.53 3.86 1.71
N ASN A 175 -2.33 4.15 0.43
CA ASN A 175 -1.36 5.16 0.01
C ASN A 175 -2.04 6.53 0.01
N LYS A 176 -1.73 7.38 0.98
CA LYS A 176 -2.26 8.76 0.99
C LYS A 176 -1.63 9.55 -0.15
N ILE A 177 -2.46 10.13 -1.02
CA ILE A 177 -2.01 10.86 -2.22
C ILE A 177 -2.37 12.34 -2.20
N TYR A 178 -3.24 12.77 -1.28
CA TYR A 178 -3.64 14.16 -1.12
C TYR A 178 -4.09 14.44 0.31
N GLN A 179 -3.79 15.64 0.80
CA GLN A 179 -4.40 16.22 1.99
C GLN A 179 -4.44 17.76 1.88
N THR A 180 -5.52 18.36 2.38
CA THR A 180 -5.59 19.82 2.61
C THR A 180 -4.52 20.26 3.62
N LYS A 181 -4.27 21.57 3.72
CA LYS A 181 -3.35 22.08 4.75
C LYS A 181 -3.86 21.77 6.16
N ASN A 182 -5.15 21.98 6.34
CA ASN A 182 -5.87 21.65 7.56
C ASN A 182 -6.03 20.14 7.67
N THR A 183 -5.74 19.62 8.85
CA THR A 183 -5.98 18.22 9.21
C THR A 183 -7.33 18.10 9.90
N TYR A 184 -7.76 16.87 10.24
CA TYR A 184 -9.07 16.65 10.85
C TYR A 184 -9.28 17.41 12.17
N ARG A 185 -8.22 17.82 12.90
CA ARG A 185 -8.33 18.45 14.22
C ARG A 185 -7.50 19.72 14.39
N TYR A 186 -6.56 19.98 13.50
CA TYR A 186 -5.61 21.07 13.68
C TYR A 186 -5.49 21.92 12.43
N ASN A 187 -5.35 23.22 12.68
CA ASN A 187 -4.90 24.22 11.74
C ASN A 187 -3.54 23.84 11.14
N CYS A 188 -3.17 24.51 10.04
CA CYS A 188 -1.89 24.26 9.38
C CYS A 188 -0.66 24.62 10.22
N ASP A 189 -0.83 25.42 11.29
CA ASP A 189 0.18 25.78 12.27
C ASP A 189 0.21 24.84 13.51
N GLY A 190 -0.73 23.88 13.59
CA GLY A 190 -0.84 22.93 14.69
C GLY A 190 -1.76 23.38 15.83
N CYS A 191 -2.37 24.56 15.75
CA CYS A 191 -3.34 25.05 16.72
C CYS A 191 -4.72 24.40 16.53
N LEU A 192 -5.53 24.44 17.59
CA LEU A 192 -6.94 24.05 17.48
C LEU A 192 -7.68 25.14 16.66
N PRO A 193 -8.57 24.75 15.73
CA PRO A 193 -9.51 25.65 15.09
C PRO A 193 -10.44 26.33 16.13
N GLU A 194 -10.81 27.59 15.91
CA GLU A 194 -11.65 28.37 16.85
C GLU A 194 -13.03 27.71 17.08
N ASP A 195 -13.61 27.14 16.02
CA ASP A 195 -14.84 26.36 16.03
C ASP A 195 -14.69 24.97 16.69
N LEU A 196 -13.49 24.61 17.16
CA LEU A 196 -13.25 23.46 18.03
C LEU A 196 -12.82 23.87 19.47
N GLU A 197 -12.70 25.16 19.77
CA GLU A 197 -12.46 25.66 21.13
C GLU A 197 -13.73 25.53 21.98
N TYR A 198 -13.56 25.31 23.28
CA TYR A 198 -14.63 25.13 24.26
C TYR A 198 -14.08 25.38 25.66
N ASP A 199 -14.96 25.68 26.61
CA ASP A 199 -14.57 25.94 28.01
C ASP A 199 -13.47 27.01 28.13
N ASP A 200 -13.61 28.09 27.35
CA ASP A 200 -12.55 29.06 27.05
C ASP A 200 -12.98 30.53 27.24
N ILE A 201 -14.26 30.78 27.54
CA ILE A 201 -14.80 32.11 27.76
C ILE A 201 -15.58 32.16 29.07
N SER A 202 -15.20 33.09 29.96
CA SER A 202 -15.93 33.32 31.21
C SER A 202 -17.36 33.82 30.94
N GLU A 203 -18.31 33.50 31.83
CA GLU A 203 -19.69 33.99 31.71
C GLU A 203 -19.77 35.53 31.64
N ASN A 204 -18.86 36.24 32.32
CA ASN A 204 -18.81 37.70 32.27
C ASN A 204 -18.37 38.22 30.91
N ASP A 205 -17.42 37.55 30.26
CA ASP A 205 -16.93 37.93 28.94
C ASP A 205 -17.97 37.58 27.85
N LEU A 206 -18.65 36.44 27.97
CA LEU A 206 -19.81 36.12 27.12
C LEU A 206 -20.89 37.21 27.23
N LYS A 207 -21.25 37.64 28.44
CA LYS A 207 -22.22 38.74 28.66
C LYS A 207 -21.75 40.10 28.14
N ALA A 208 -20.46 40.28 27.92
CA ALA A 208 -19.89 41.52 27.39
C ALA A 208 -19.91 41.58 25.86
N MET A 209 -20.21 40.46 25.17
CA MET A 209 -20.34 40.43 23.71
C MET A 209 -21.57 41.22 23.26
N ASP A 210 -21.40 42.07 22.23
CA ASP A 210 -22.44 43.00 21.74
C ASP A 210 -23.74 42.33 21.27
N TRP A 211 -23.72 41.03 21.02
CA TRP A 211 -24.85 40.23 20.51
C TRP A 211 -25.42 39.24 21.53
N ILE A 212 -24.84 39.15 22.73
CA ILE A 212 -25.34 38.39 23.86
C ILE A 212 -25.95 39.36 24.88
N ASN A 213 -27.18 39.08 25.31
CA ASN A 213 -27.85 39.91 26.31
C ASN A 213 -27.87 39.20 27.66
N TRP A 214 -27.91 39.96 28.76
CA TRP A 214 -28.09 39.40 30.10
C TRP A 214 -29.31 38.47 30.19
N SER A 215 -30.38 38.78 29.45
CA SER A 215 -31.58 37.93 29.37
C SER A 215 -31.34 36.55 28.75
N ASP A 216 -30.28 36.36 27.95
CA ASP A 216 -29.92 35.06 27.37
C ASP A 216 -29.40 34.08 28.46
N PHE A 217 -28.99 34.59 29.63
CA PHE A 217 -28.56 33.79 30.79
C PHE A 217 -29.64 33.64 31.88
N VAL A 218 -30.75 34.36 31.77
CA VAL A 218 -31.73 34.47 32.85
C VAL A 218 -32.84 33.47 32.61
N PHE A 219 -32.91 32.47 33.50
CA PHE A 219 -33.81 31.31 33.40
C PHE A 219 -33.48 30.31 32.27
N THR A 220 -32.27 30.35 31.73
CA THR A 220 -31.79 29.36 30.77
C THR A 220 -31.01 28.26 31.50
N THR A 221 -31.27 27.02 31.09
CA THR A 221 -30.51 25.83 31.50
C THR A 221 -29.91 25.19 30.24
N PRO A 222 -28.94 24.28 30.36
CA PRO A 222 -28.46 23.54 29.19
C PRO A 222 -29.58 22.86 28.39
N ALA A 223 -30.62 22.38 29.07
CA ALA A 223 -31.82 21.83 28.41
C ALA A 223 -32.62 22.90 27.63
N THR A 224 -32.69 24.13 28.13
CA THR A 224 -33.31 25.26 27.41
C THR A 224 -32.51 25.62 26.17
N PHE A 225 -31.19 25.71 26.28
CA PHE A 225 -30.30 25.99 25.15
C PHE A 225 -30.38 24.91 24.07
N ARG A 226 -30.39 23.64 24.48
CA ARG A 226 -30.64 22.50 23.60
C ARG A 226 -31.97 22.64 22.86
N SER A 227 -33.07 22.92 23.56
CA SER A 227 -34.40 23.06 22.94
C SER A 227 -34.44 24.20 21.90
N LEU A 228 -33.79 25.33 22.19
CA LEU A 228 -33.73 26.46 21.25
C LEU A 228 -32.96 26.11 19.97
N TRP A 229 -31.88 25.34 20.10
CA TRP A 229 -31.12 24.84 18.95
C TRP A 229 -31.90 23.79 18.17
N GLU A 230 -32.50 22.80 18.84
CA GLU A 230 -33.35 21.77 18.21
C GLU A 230 -34.53 22.41 17.44
N ASP A 231 -35.25 23.34 18.06
CA ASP A 231 -36.37 24.04 17.42
C ASP A 231 -35.89 24.80 16.18
N MET A 232 -34.80 25.57 16.29
CA MET A 232 -34.23 26.30 15.16
C MET A 232 -33.80 25.36 14.03
N ALA A 233 -33.03 24.34 14.36
CA ALA A 233 -32.45 23.40 13.41
C ALA A 233 -33.52 22.59 12.66
N THR A 234 -34.57 22.16 13.36
CA THR A 234 -35.66 21.36 12.77
C THR A 234 -36.70 22.21 12.03
N THR A 235 -36.89 23.48 12.40
CA THR A 235 -37.91 24.33 11.76
C THR A 235 -37.39 25.15 10.58
N LEU A 236 -36.11 25.55 10.61
CA LEU A 236 -35.53 26.46 9.62
C LEU A 236 -34.53 25.79 8.70
N PHE A 237 -33.80 24.78 9.19
CA PHE A 237 -32.57 24.32 8.55
C PHE A 237 -32.57 22.87 8.10
N SER A 238 -33.60 22.09 8.42
CA SER A 238 -33.60 20.66 8.07
C SER A 238 -34.98 20.11 7.73
N THR A 239 -34.94 19.02 6.96
CA THR A 239 -36.09 18.15 6.67
C THR A 239 -35.61 16.70 6.66
N GLU A 240 -36.51 15.72 6.72
CA GLU A 240 -36.11 14.31 6.62
C GLU A 240 -35.44 13.98 5.28
N PRO A 241 -34.39 13.14 5.25
CA PRO A 241 -33.88 12.34 6.38
C PRO A 241 -32.77 13.03 7.21
N LEU A 242 -32.30 14.21 6.82
CA LEU A 242 -31.17 14.88 7.50
C LEU A 242 -31.60 15.55 8.81
N GLN A 243 -32.88 15.89 8.99
CA GLN A 243 -33.39 16.36 10.27
C GLN A 243 -33.10 15.36 11.40
N THR A 244 -33.30 14.06 11.16
CA THR A 244 -32.91 13.01 12.10
C THR A 244 -31.41 13.02 12.40
N VAL A 245 -30.56 13.24 11.39
CA VAL A 245 -29.10 13.34 11.56
C VAL A 245 -28.73 14.56 12.40
N VAL A 246 -29.35 15.72 12.14
CA VAL A 246 -29.09 16.95 12.89
C VAL A 246 -29.42 16.76 14.37
N LEU A 247 -30.54 16.12 14.70
CA LEU A 247 -30.90 15.79 16.09
C LEU A 247 -29.90 14.82 16.74
N ASP A 248 -29.36 13.86 15.99
CA ASP A 248 -28.33 12.95 16.47
C ASP A 248 -26.97 13.66 16.69
N MET A 249 -26.59 14.60 15.83
CA MET A 249 -25.42 15.47 16.03
C MET A 249 -25.56 16.36 17.26
N ILE A 250 -26.79 16.84 17.53
CA ILE A 250 -27.09 17.61 18.73
C ILE A 250 -26.92 16.75 19.98
N GLU A 251 -27.47 15.54 19.99
CA GLU A 251 -27.29 14.58 21.08
C GLU A 251 -25.80 14.28 21.30
N HIS A 252 -25.04 14.10 20.21
CA HIS A 252 -23.60 13.83 20.28
C HIS A 252 -22.82 14.95 20.98
N PHE A 253 -23.07 16.21 20.60
CA PHE A 253 -22.48 17.37 21.30
C PHE A 253 -22.87 17.43 22.78
N MET A 254 -24.16 17.22 23.06
CA MET A 254 -24.70 17.24 24.43
C MET A 254 -24.16 16.11 25.30
N SER A 255 -23.59 15.05 24.72
CA SER A 255 -22.92 13.98 25.46
C SER A 255 -21.55 14.40 26.03
N GLY A 256 -20.94 15.46 25.48
CA GLY A 256 -19.65 15.98 25.95
C GLY A 256 -18.43 15.14 25.62
N ASP A 257 -18.55 14.11 24.77
CA ASP A 257 -17.43 13.20 24.49
C ASP A 257 -16.35 13.82 23.58
N GLY A 258 -16.72 14.80 22.74
CA GLY A 258 -15.86 15.46 21.76
C GLY A 258 -15.24 14.51 20.73
N SER A 259 -15.80 13.30 20.56
CA SER A 259 -15.32 12.30 19.63
C SER A 259 -15.82 12.59 18.22
N ASN A 260 -15.12 12.09 17.19
CA ASN A 260 -15.51 12.34 15.80
C ASN A 260 -16.90 11.75 15.53
N TYR A 261 -17.75 12.52 14.84
CA TYR A 261 -19.08 12.09 14.42
C TYR A 261 -19.05 11.52 13.00
N SER A 262 -19.84 10.47 12.75
CA SER A 262 -20.03 9.90 11.42
C SER A 262 -21.43 9.30 11.32
N ASN A 263 -22.11 9.57 10.21
CA ASN A 263 -23.47 9.06 9.97
C ASN A 263 -23.62 8.57 8.52
N SER A 264 -24.24 7.40 8.33
CA SER A 264 -24.41 6.81 6.99
C SER A 264 -25.35 7.62 6.11
N THR A 265 -26.43 8.18 6.66
CA THR A 265 -27.38 9.01 5.92
C THR A 265 -26.71 10.30 5.46
N LEU A 266 -25.93 10.94 6.34
CA LEU A 266 -25.16 12.13 5.97
C LEU A 266 -24.12 11.81 4.90
N THR A 267 -23.41 10.69 5.04
CA THR A 267 -22.42 10.22 4.04
C THR A 267 -23.07 9.99 2.69
N GLU A 268 -24.25 9.37 2.64
CA GLU A 268 -25.02 9.16 1.43
C GLU A 268 -25.41 10.51 0.78
N LYS A 269 -25.97 11.44 1.56
CA LYS A 269 -26.39 12.76 1.02
C LYS A 269 -25.22 13.59 0.52
N VAL A 270 -24.10 13.58 1.24
CA VAL A 270 -22.85 14.21 0.79
C VAL A 270 -22.36 13.58 -0.51
N LEU A 271 -22.37 12.25 -0.62
CA LEU A 271 -21.93 11.55 -1.82
C LEU A 271 -22.84 11.83 -3.02
N GLU A 272 -24.15 11.85 -2.83
CA GLU A 272 -25.13 12.13 -3.89
C GLU A 272 -25.06 13.58 -4.42
N HIS A 273 -24.55 14.51 -3.62
CA HIS A 273 -24.55 15.93 -3.95
C HIS A 273 -23.69 16.27 -5.19
N GLU A 274 -24.20 17.16 -6.04
CA GLU A 274 -23.56 17.54 -7.31
C GLU A 274 -22.14 18.10 -7.09
N SER A 275 -21.95 18.92 -6.06
CA SER A 275 -20.64 19.49 -5.70
C SER A 275 -19.59 18.40 -5.42
N THR A 276 -20.00 17.32 -4.75
CA THR A 276 -19.15 16.16 -4.45
C THR A 276 -18.85 15.35 -5.70
N GLN A 277 -19.85 15.10 -6.53
CA GLN A 277 -19.66 14.37 -7.80
C GLN A 277 -18.73 15.11 -8.77
N ASN A 278 -18.86 16.44 -8.85
CA ASN A 278 -17.98 17.30 -9.62
C ASN A 278 -16.54 17.25 -9.09
N TYR A 279 -16.36 17.31 -7.77
CA TYR A 279 -15.05 17.18 -7.13
C TYR A 279 -14.39 15.82 -7.40
N ILE A 280 -15.12 14.73 -7.20
CA ILE A 280 -14.67 13.36 -7.47
C ILE A 280 -14.20 13.23 -8.92
N THR A 281 -14.99 13.75 -9.86
CA THR A 281 -14.68 13.70 -11.29
C THR A 281 -13.40 14.47 -11.60
N ALA A 282 -13.27 15.68 -11.07
CA ALA A 282 -12.08 16.52 -11.26
C ALA A 282 -10.80 15.86 -10.70
N VAL A 283 -10.88 15.26 -9.51
CA VAL A 283 -9.78 14.50 -8.90
C VAL A 283 -9.40 13.29 -9.77
N LYS A 284 -10.38 12.50 -10.23
CA LYS A 284 -10.13 11.33 -11.09
C LYS A 284 -9.43 11.73 -12.39
N ASN A 285 -9.81 12.86 -12.98
CA ASN A 285 -9.17 13.39 -14.18
C ASN A 285 -7.72 13.78 -13.93
N CYS A 286 -7.42 14.44 -12.80
CA CYS A 286 -6.04 14.74 -12.40
C CYS A 286 -5.20 13.47 -12.20
N ILE A 287 -5.75 12.48 -11.49
CA ILE A 287 -5.06 11.20 -11.28
C ILE A 287 -4.80 10.49 -12.62
N ALA A 288 -5.78 10.46 -13.52
CA ALA A 288 -5.62 9.86 -14.85
C ALA A 288 -4.50 10.54 -15.65
N GLN A 289 -4.50 11.89 -15.70
CA GLN A 289 -3.46 12.66 -16.37
C GLN A 289 -2.07 12.35 -15.81
N LEU A 290 -1.93 12.30 -14.48
CA LEU A 290 -0.65 12.02 -13.83
C LEU A 290 -0.21 10.56 -14.04
N LEU A 291 -1.14 9.60 -14.03
CA LEU A 291 -0.81 8.21 -14.34
C LEU A 291 -0.38 8.04 -15.80
N CYS A 292 -0.96 8.74 -16.76
CA CYS A 292 -0.44 8.80 -18.13
C CYS A 292 0.99 9.35 -18.15
N GLN A 293 1.23 10.47 -17.46
CA GLN A 293 2.54 11.12 -17.39
C GLN A 293 3.63 10.25 -16.75
N TYR A 294 3.28 9.48 -15.71
CA TYR A 294 4.21 8.65 -14.93
C TYR A 294 4.11 7.16 -15.26
N ASN A 295 3.60 6.79 -16.44
CA ASN A 295 3.50 5.40 -16.91
C ASN A 295 2.82 4.45 -15.88
N GLY A 296 1.80 4.96 -15.19
CA GLY A 296 1.04 4.26 -14.16
C GLY A 296 1.76 4.07 -12.83
N ASP A 297 2.85 4.81 -12.56
CA ASP A 297 3.48 4.76 -11.25
C ASP A 297 2.70 5.60 -10.22
N ILE A 298 1.75 4.97 -9.54
CA ILE A 298 0.91 5.61 -8.51
C ILE A 298 1.74 6.13 -7.32
N ARG A 299 2.93 5.59 -7.07
CA ARG A 299 3.79 5.96 -5.93
C ARG A 299 4.30 7.40 -6.06
N VAL A 300 4.37 7.92 -7.29
CA VAL A 300 4.76 9.31 -7.54
C VAL A 300 3.74 10.30 -6.94
N LEU A 301 2.52 9.84 -6.64
CA LEU A 301 1.48 10.65 -6.00
C LEU A 301 1.51 10.58 -4.48
N THR A 302 2.36 9.75 -3.87
CA THR A 302 2.42 9.58 -2.41
C THR A 302 2.67 10.92 -1.71
N TYR A 303 1.79 11.22 -0.77
CA TYR A 303 1.74 12.47 -0.03
C TYR A 303 2.35 12.32 1.36
N THR A 304 3.18 13.30 1.73
CA THR A 304 3.62 13.54 3.11
C THR A 304 3.49 15.03 3.41
N ALA A 305 3.42 15.40 4.69
CA ALA A 305 3.41 16.81 5.08
C ALA A 305 4.63 17.57 4.53
N GLY A 306 5.80 16.92 4.49
CA GLY A 306 7.04 17.50 3.96
C GLY A 306 7.10 17.66 2.44
N ASN A 307 6.25 16.96 1.68
CA ASN A 307 6.24 17.06 0.22
C ASN A 307 5.01 17.78 -0.35
N ARG A 308 4.05 18.18 0.49
CA ARG A 308 2.74 18.72 0.11
C ARG A 308 2.81 19.69 -1.07
N ASP A 309 3.55 20.78 -0.92
CA ASP A 309 3.57 21.87 -1.91
C ASP A 309 4.28 21.49 -3.20
N ASN A 310 5.00 20.36 -3.21
CA ASN A 310 5.64 19.77 -4.38
C ASN A 310 4.96 18.51 -4.90
N ASN A 311 3.94 17.99 -4.21
CA ASN A 311 3.23 16.79 -4.61
C ASN A 311 2.50 17.05 -5.94
N PRO A 312 2.65 16.16 -6.95
CA PRO A 312 2.09 16.38 -8.29
C PRO A 312 0.57 16.53 -8.30
N LEU A 313 -0.16 15.76 -7.49
CA LEU A 313 -1.62 15.84 -7.41
C LEU A 313 -2.05 17.15 -6.75
N VAL A 314 -1.40 17.55 -5.65
CA VAL A 314 -1.68 18.83 -4.98
C VAL A 314 -1.46 20.00 -5.95
N LYS A 315 -0.31 20.03 -6.65
CA LYS A 315 0.00 21.07 -7.64
C LYS A 315 -1.03 21.11 -8.76
N LEU A 316 -1.36 19.96 -9.34
CA LEU A 316 -2.30 19.89 -10.47
C LEU A 316 -3.71 20.33 -10.06
N MET A 317 -4.16 19.95 -8.87
CA MET A 317 -5.44 20.42 -8.32
C MET A 317 -5.45 21.93 -8.11
N GLN A 318 -4.36 22.51 -7.59
CA GLN A 318 -4.22 23.97 -7.43
C GLN A 318 -4.21 24.69 -8.79
N THR A 319 -3.43 24.20 -9.76
CA THR A 319 -3.37 24.76 -11.13
C THR A 319 -4.73 24.74 -11.80
N ASN A 320 -5.48 23.63 -11.66
CA ASN A 320 -6.81 23.46 -12.24
C ASN A 320 -7.91 24.13 -11.41
N LYS A 321 -7.57 24.82 -10.31
CA LYS A 321 -8.52 25.48 -9.40
C LYS A 321 -9.62 24.53 -8.91
N ILE A 322 -9.22 23.30 -8.56
CA ILE A 322 -10.14 22.30 -8.00
C ILE A 322 -10.27 22.58 -6.51
N TYR A 323 -11.44 23.06 -6.11
CA TYR A 323 -11.79 23.35 -4.72
C TYR A 323 -12.61 22.21 -4.12
N GLN A 324 -12.62 22.13 -2.79
CA GLN A 324 -13.44 21.17 -2.05
C GLN A 324 -14.93 21.40 -2.31
N PRO A 325 -15.77 20.36 -2.15
CA PRO A 325 -17.22 20.51 -2.18
C PRO A 325 -17.71 21.54 -1.15
N VAL A 326 -18.76 22.26 -1.53
CA VAL A 326 -19.51 23.20 -0.71
C VAL A 326 -20.99 22.85 -0.80
N TYR A 327 -21.72 22.99 0.30
CA TYR A 327 -23.12 22.60 0.48
C TYR A 327 -23.93 23.78 1.04
N ASN A 328 -24.10 24.82 0.24
CA ASN A 328 -24.67 26.10 0.69
C ASN A 328 -25.78 26.65 -0.22
N THR A 329 -26.33 25.81 -1.11
CA THR A 329 -27.47 26.21 -1.94
C THR A 329 -28.71 26.45 -1.06
N VAL A 330 -29.75 27.08 -1.62
CA VAL A 330 -31.02 27.25 -0.91
C VAL A 330 -31.60 25.89 -0.48
N SER A 331 -31.41 24.84 -1.30
CA SER A 331 -31.85 23.50 -0.96
C SER A 331 -31.05 22.92 0.21
N ASP A 332 -29.73 23.07 0.20
CA ASP A 332 -28.84 22.54 1.25
C ASP A 332 -29.14 23.17 2.61
N LYS A 333 -29.47 24.46 2.60
CA LYS A 333 -29.82 25.23 3.80
C LYS A 333 -31.11 24.79 4.45
N ILE A 334 -32.05 24.25 3.67
CA ILE A 334 -33.38 23.86 4.15
C ILE A 334 -33.44 22.35 4.40
N ASN A 335 -32.67 21.55 3.65
CA ASN A 335 -32.76 20.11 3.75
C ASN A 335 -31.98 19.52 4.94
N GLY A 336 -31.06 20.25 5.56
CA GLY A 336 -30.23 19.81 6.68
C GLY A 336 -28.75 19.72 6.37
N LEU A 337 -28.37 19.78 5.09
CA LEU A 337 -26.99 19.52 4.69
C LEU A 337 -26.05 20.65 5.13
N THR A 338 -26.45 21.91 4.94
CA THR A 338 -25.61 23.06 5.34
C THR A 338 -25.37 23.11 6.85
N ILE A 339 -26.37 22.77 7.67
CA ILE A 339 -26.20 22.78 9.13
C ILE A 339 -25.36 21.59 9.63
N CYS A 340 -25.37 20.46 8.92
CA CYS A 340 -24.46 19.35 9.20
C CYS A 340 -23.02 19.65 8.75
N ILE A 341 -22.87 20.17 7.53
CA ILE A 341 -21.61 20.40 6.81
C ILE A 341 -21.84 21.51 5.76
N ASP A 342 -21.50 22.77 6.05
CA ASP A 342 -21.67 23.90 5.11
C ASP A 342 -20.55 23.90 4.06
N GLY A 343 -19.31 24.08 4.52
CA GLY A 343 -18.11 24.08 3.71
C GLY A 343 -16.99 23.37 4.44
N LEU A 344 -16.32 22.44 3.76
CA LEU A 344 -15.40 21.53 4.43
C LEU A 344 -14.16 22.23 4.99
N TRP A 345 -13.91 22.05 6.29
CA TRP A 345 -12.63 22.34 6.93
C TRP A 345 -11.42 21.75 6.19
N GLY A 346 -11.55 20.51 5.72
CA GLY A 346 -10.47 19.84 5.01
C GLY A 346 -10.86 18.49 4.43
N ASN A 347 -9.91 17.88 3.72
CA ASN A 347 -10.06 16.52 3.25
C ASN A 347 -8.72 15.83 2.98
N GLN A 348 -8.79 14.50 2.90
CA GLN A 348 -7.71 13.67 2.39
C GLN A 348 -8.22 12.62 1.39
N ILE A 349 -7.31 12.16 0.55
CA ILE A 349 -7.58 11.13 -0.46
C ILE A 349 -6.48 10.08 -0.38
N GLU A 350 -6.89 8.82 -0.27
CA GLU A 350 -5.99 7.67 -0.19
C GLU A 350 -6.34 6.63 -1.26
N VAL A 351 -5.34 5.89 -1.71
CA VAL A 351 -5.53 4.74 -2.62
C VAL A 351 -5.60 3.48 -1.76
N LYS A 352 -6.79 2.87 -1.70
CA LYS A 352 -7.02 1.60 -0.99
C LYS A 352 -6.66 0.38 -1.83
N GLU A 353 -6.81 0.49 -3.15
CA GLU A 353 -6.49 -0.58 -4.09
C GLU A 353 -5.94 0.03 -5.39
N TYR A 354 -4.91 -0.58 -5.95
CA TYR A 354 -4.34 -0.22 -7.25
C TYR A 354 -3.78 -1.44 -7.98
N ASN A 355 -4.24 -1.62 -9.21
CA ASN A 355 -3.82 -2.70 -10.10
C ASN A 355 -3.47 -2.10 -11.46
N LYS A 356 -2.31 -2.47 -12.00
CA LYS A 356 -1.87 -2.10 -13.34
C LYS A 356 -1.51 -3.36 -14.13
N THR A 357 -2.16 -3.57 -15.25
CA THR A 357 -1.90 -4.67 -16.18
C THR A 357 -1.72 -4.11 -17.58
N GLY A 358 -0.50 -4.19 -18.12
CA GLY A 358 -0.15 -3.51 -19.36
C GLY A 358 -0.34 -1.99 -19.21
N ASN A 359 -1.18 -1.43 -20.10
CA ASN A 359 -1.53 -0.01 -20.09
C ASN A 359 -2.84 0.28 -19.34
N SER A 360 -3.58 -0.74 -18.90
CA SER A 360 -4.81 -0.56 -18.14
C SER A 360 -4.52 -0.50 -16.64
N TYR A 361 -5.25 0.36 -15.93
CA TYR A 361 -5.24 0.41 -14.48
C TYR A 361 -6.65 0.45 -13.89
N SER A 362 -6.78 -0.03 -12.66
CA SER A 362 -8.00 0.04 -11.87
C SER A 362 -7.67 0.11 -10.38
N GLY A 363 -8.58 0.66 -9.59
CA GLY A 363 -8.38 0.78 -8.16
C GLY A 363 -9.57 1.38 -7.43
N THR A 364 -9.38 1.64 -6.14
CA THR A 364 -10.36 2.29 -5.27
C THR A 364 -9.71 3.44 -4.52
N LEU A 365 -10.27 4.63 -4.65
CA LEU A 365 -9.94 5.80 -3.83
C LEU A 365 -10.80 5.80 -2.57
N VAL A 366 -10.24 6.28 -1.47
CA VAL A 366 -10.96 6.59 -0.23
C VAL A 366 -10.90 8.09 -0.06
N PHE A 367 -12.05 8.74 -0.07
CA PHE A 367 -12.18 10.14 0.31
C PHE A 367 -12.54 10.20 1.78
N THR A 368 -11.84 11.04 2.53
CA THR A 368 -12.23 11.43 3.89
C THR A 368 -12.38 12.93 3.90
N LEU A 369 -13.63 13.39 3.95
CA LEU A 369 -13.99 14.80 4.08
C LEU A 369 -14.27 15.07 5.55
N TYR A 370 -13.90 16.25 6.03
CA TYR A 370 -14.16 16.61 7.41
C TYR A 370 -14.50 18.09 7.53
N ASP A 371 -15.37 18.36 8.49
CA ASP A 371 -15.82 19.68 8.88
C ASP A 371 -16.07 19.70 10.39
N HIS A 372 -16.23 20.87 10.98
CA HIS A 372 -16.49 20.99 12.42
C HIS A 372 -17.98 21.17 12.69
N PHE A 373 -18.41 20.65 13.84
CA PHE A 373 -19.70 20.92 14.44
C PHE A 373 -19.46 21.61 15.78
N GLY A 374 -19.01 22.84 15.67
CA GLY A 374 -18.90 23.84 16.70
C GLY A 374 -19.09 25.20 16.05
N LEU A 375 -19.08 26.25 16.85
CA LEU A 375 -19.26 27.61 16.37
C LEU A 375 -18.09 28.46 16.82
N ASP A 376 -17.65 29.36 15.95
CA ASP A 376 -16.92 30.56 16.34
C ASP A 376 -17.86 31.78 16.40
N ALA A 377 -17.33 32.95 16.77
CA ALA A 377 -18.15 34.16 16.85
C ALA A 377 -18.66 34.64 15.46
N ALA A 378 -17.90 34.40 14.40
CA ALA A 378 -18.26 34.78 13.04
C ALA A 378 -19.42 33.92 12.51
N ASP A 379 -19.51 32.65 12.92
CA ASP A 379 -20.64 31.78 12.60
C ASP A 379 -21.94 32.30 13.19
N VAL A 380 -21.93 32.79 14.42
CA VAL A 380 -23.13 33.34 15.06
C VAL A 380 -23.57 34.64 14.37
N GLU A 381 -22.61 35.52 14.02
CA GLU A 381 -22.88 36.78 13.32
C GLU A 381 -23.50 36.54 11.94
N LYS A 382 -22.98 35.56 11.19
CA LYS A 382 -23.45 35.19 9.84
C LYS A 382 -24.94 34.89 9.78
N TYR A 383 -25.51 34.30 10.83
CA TYR A 383 -26.93 33.93 10.89
C TYR A 383 -27.80 34.94 11.64
N GLY A 384 -27.31 36.16 11.86
CA GLY A 384 -28.10 37.24 12.46
C GLY A 384 -28.48 36.95 13.92
N PHE A 385 -27.62 36.23 14.64
CA PHE A 385 -27.75 35.97 16.07
C PHE A 385 -29.06 35.26 16.46
N LEU A 386 -29.55 34.35 15.63
CA LEU A 386 -30.71 33.51 15.96
C LEU A 386 -30.49 32.81 17.31
N ALA A 387 -31.58 32.66 18.07
CA ALA A 387 -31.54 32.17 19.44
C ALA A 387 -30.85 30.81 19.57
N GLY A 388 -31.02 29.90 18.60
CA GLY A 388 -30.31 28.63 18.55
C GLY A 388 -28.79 28.83 18.50
N PHE A 389 -28.26 29.56 17.51
CA PHE A 389 -26.82 29.80 17.38
C PHE A 389 -26.19 30.42 18.62
N LYS A 390 -26.85 31.42 19.22
CA LYS A 390 -26.39 31.98 20.49
C LYS A 390 -26.36 30.95 21.63
N SER A 391 -27.41 30.15 21.74
CA SER A 391 -27.55 29.12 22.78
C SER A 391 -26.45 28.06 22.67
N TRP A 392 -26.13 27.64 21.45
CA TRP A 392 -25.08 26.66 21.18
C TRP A 392 -23.69 27.20 21.47
N TYR A 393 -23.41 28.44 21.05
CA TYR A 393 -22.17 29.12 21.37
C TYR A 393 -21.95 29.27 22.88
N ILE A 394 -23.01 29.65 23.62
CA ILE A 394 -22.95 29.74 25.09
C ILE A 394 -22.68 28.37 25.71
N LEU A 395 -23.32 27.30 25.23
CA LEU A 395 -23.06 25.95 25.73
C LEU A 395 -21.60 25.53 25.51
N GLN A 396 -21.07 25.78 24.32
CA GLN A 396 -19.71 25.39 23.92
C GLN A 396 -18.64 26.13 24.72
N HIS A 397 -18.73 27.46 24.82
CA HIS A 397 -17.62 28.29 25.27
C HIS A 397 -17.67 28.65 26.77
N ASN A 398 -18.82 28.54 27.44
CA ASN A 398 -18.95 28.99 28.82
C ASN A 398 -18.17 28.10 29.80
N GLU A 399 -17.12 28.67 30.39
CA GLU A 399 -16.25 28.02 31.39
C GLU A 399 -17.01 27.48 32.61
N GLU A 400 -18.18 28.03 32.93
CA GLU A 400 -19.00 27.56 34.07
C GLU A 400 -19.52 26.13 33.86
N TYR A 401 -19.53 25.62 32.62
CA TYR A 401 -19.89 24.25 32.29
C TYR A 401 -18.71 23.26 32.39
N ASN A 402 -17.49 23.71 32.72
CA ASN A 402 -16.31 22.87 32.96
C ASN A 402 -16.06 21.85 31.83
N GLY A 403 -16.23 22.29 30.58
CA GLY A 403 -16.04 21.47 29.39
C GLY A 403 -17.02 20.32 29.21
N GLU A 404 -18.24 20.42 29.77
CA GLU A 404 -19.29 19.42 29.58
C GLU A 404 -19.81 19.36 28.13
N TYR A 405 -19.71 20.44 27.36
CA TYR A 405 -20.23 20.52 25.99
C TYR A 405 -19.09 20.77 25.00
N LYS A 406 -18.75 19.75 24.22
CA LYS A 406 -17.56 19.76 23.35
C LYS A 406 -17.94 19.74 21.88
N PRO A 407 -17.39 20.64 21.06
CA PRO A 407 -17.53 20.56 19.62
C PRO A 407 -16.77 19.34 19.10
N PHE A 408 -17.09 18.92 17.88
CA PHE A 408 -16.52 17.72 17.30
C PHE A 408 -16.30 17.85 15.80
N VAL A 409 -15.56 16.89 15.26
CA VAL A 409 -15.30 16.80 13.82
C VAL A 409 -16.32 15.86 13.20
N THR A 410 -17.08 16.37 12.24
CA THR A 410 -17.92 15.55 11.36
C THR A 410 -17.04 14.94 10.29
N VAL A 411 -17.02 13.61 10.21
CA VAL A 411 -16.18 12.85 9.26
C VAL A 411 -17.05 12.10 8.28
N ILE A 412 -16.81 12.34 6.99
CA ILE A 412 -17.49 11.67 5.88
C ILE A 412 -16.47 10.83 5.11
N ASN A 413 -16.71 9.52 5.06
CA ASN A 413 -15.82 8.58 4.41
C ASN A 413 -16.56 7.75 3.35
N PHE A 414 -16.06 7.75 2.12
CA PHE A 414 -16.63 6.93 1.05
C PHE A 414 -15.56 6.44 0.06
N GLU A 415 -15.87 5.34 -0.60
CA GLU A 415 -15.02 4.67 -1.57
C GLU A 415 -15.48 4.97 -3.00
N VAL A 416 -14.52 5.33 -3.85
CA VAL A 416 -14.78 5.65 -5.26
C VAL A 416 -13.92 4.77 -6.15
N PRO A 417 -14.52 3.89 -6.97
CA PRO A 417 -13.75 3.14 -7.95
C PRO A 417 -13.21 4.06 -9.05
N PHE A 418 -12.01 3.77 -9.51
CA PHE A 418 -11.38 4.46 -10.64
C PHE A 418 -10.64 3.47 -11.54
N SER A 419 -10.61 3.76 -12.83
CA SER A 419 -9.94 2.95 -13.83
C SER A 419 -9.65 3.78 -15.07
N GLY A 420 -8.71 3.33 -15.90
CA GLY A 420 -8.36 4.00 -17.14
C GLY A 420 -7.24 3.30 -17.88
N THR A 421 -6.69 4.00 -18.86
CA THR A 421 -5.54 3.57 -19.68
C THR A 421 -4.48 4.66 -19.70
N ILE A 422 -3.22 4.25 -19.65
CA ILE A 422 -2.03 5.11 -19.68
C ILE A 422 -1.73 5.57 -21.10
#